data_AF-A0A945CU46-F1
#
_entry.id   AF-A0A945CU46-F1
#
_cell.length_a   1.000
_cell.length_b   1.000
_cell.length_c   1.000
_cell.angle_alpha   90.00
_cell.angle_beta   90.00
_cell.angle_gamma   90.00
#
_symmetry.space_group_name_H-M   'P 1'
#
loop_
_entity.id
_entity.type
_entity.pdbx_description
1 polymer ?
#
loop_
_entity_poly.entity_id
_entity_poly.type
_entity_poly.pdbx_seq_one_letter_code
_entity_poly.pdbx_strand_id
1 'polypeptide(L)'
;MSDLFDIQPAVDTILNSNVLANAELPPGHSSFDAGDTDALFAKNVPGGMTLVGQRSILIQGTLNGAVGNTSKIAVEGDAIITGDVRHAHISCRHLHIGGRLDHSLISAVGDITIGAELAHTHLTVGSYETRRHRIEGLRAELIRQQDKRTASDRRISQEEKRLDRSCKVTHIPLDFNISRIITQANNRVVVNLATFYGSLNEQSEEKLRRGLNEFFAKGIIGYLAKANRKYIIDNPAREKVFLQLLKNLRALVMEVFARDRLIAIIDRDREEMDRLLTELREQNSRIHVRGAILPDTEMEFVLPRILHLENGEINFVHQHALLNVQAGSKSGRLKLAATDSAGEPSSTEIKTVEFCRQSFHVDQGEVARNPAPMGAS
;
A
#
# COMPACT_ATOMS: atom_id res chain seq x y z
N MET A 1 -0.55 -31.77 -4.41
CA MET A 1 -1.43 -31.00 -3.53
C MET A 1 -0.64 -30.76 -2.26
N SER A 2 -0.24 -29.51 -2.00
CA SER A 2 0.50 -29.15 -0.78
C SER A 2 -0.41 -29.32 0.43
N ASP A 3 0.10 -29.92 1.49
CA ASP A 3 -0.58 -29.96 2.79
C ASP A 3 -0.78 -28.51 3.24
N LEU A 4 -2.01 -28.11 3.60
CA LEU A 4 -2.33 -26.72 3.95
C LEU A 4 -1.56 -26.24 5.20
N PHE A 5 -0.97 -27.18 5.95
CA PHE A 5 -0.14 -26.97 7.13
C PHE A 5 1.35 -27.04 6.86
N ASP A 6 1.76 -27.33 5.62
CA ASP A 6 3.16 -27.29 5.27
C ASP A 6 3.59 -25.82 5.19
N ILE A 7 4.43 -25.39 6.13
CA ILE A 7 5.02 -24.04 6.12
C ILE A 7 6.20 -23.97 5.14
N GLN A 8 6.66 -25.10 4.59
CA GLN A 8 7.82 -25.17 3.71
C GLN A 8 7.68 -24.32 2.44
N PRO A 9 6.52 -24.25 1.75
CA PRO A 9 6.35 -23.34 0.61
C PRO A 9 6.57 -21.87 0.98
N ALA A 10 6.13 -21.46 2.18
CA ALA A 10 6.34 -20.09 2.66
C ALA A 10 7.82 -19.85 3.02
N VAL A 11 8.46 -20.83 3.65
CA VAL A 11 9.92 -20.82 3.91
C VAL A 11 10.71 -20.72 2.61
N ASP A 12 10.41 -21.55 1.62
CA ASP A 12 11.08 -21.59 0.31
C ASP A 12 10.88 -20.28 -0.45
N THR A 13 9.73 -19.63 -0.31
CA THR A 13 9.46 -18.32 -0.92
C THR A 13 10.41 -17.24 -0.40
N ILE A 14 10.67 -17.20 0.91
CA ILE A 14 11.62 -16.25 1.51
C ILE A 14 13.06 -16.63 1.18
N LEU A 15 13.42 -17.91 1.29
CA LEU A 15 14.79 -18.36 1.03
C LEU A 15 15.23 -18.15 -0.42
N ASN A 16 14.30 -18.21 -1.37
CA ASN A 16 14.56 -17.94 -2.79
C ASN A 16 14.39 -16.46 -3.16
N SER A 17 14.21 -15.56 -2.19
CA SER A 17 14.07 -14.13 -2.48
C SER A 17 15.42 -13.53 -2.90
N ASN A 18 15.38 -12.63 -3.89
CA ASN A 18 16.57 -11.96 -4.42
C ASN A 18 17.16 -10.91 -3.45
N VAL A 19 16.50 -10.66 -2.31
CA VAL A 19 16.82 -9.55 -1.39
C VAL A 19 16.75 -10.08 0.06
N LEU A 20 17.55 -11.11 0.35
CA LEU A 20 17.62 -11.75 1.65
C LEU A 20 18.84 -11.26 2.45
N ALA A 21 18.59 -10.67 3.62
CA ALA A 21 19.60 -10.34 4.59
C ALA A 21 19.75 -11.47 5.62
N ASN A 22 20.93 -12.07 5.70
CA ASN A 22 21.27 -12.97 6.79
C ASN A 22 21.50 -12.14 8.06
N ALA A 23 20.57 -12.24 9.01
CA ALA A 23 20.63 -11.51 10.26
C ALA A 23 21.33 -12.38 11.32
N GLU A 24 22.59 -12.06 11.60
CA GLU A 24 23.23 -12.50 12.83
C GLU A 24 22.90 -11.50 13.94
N LEU A 25 22.25 -11.96 15.00
CA LEU A 25 21.97 -11.12 16.17
C LEU A 25 23.29 -10.84 16.89
N PRO A 26 23.79 -9.59 16.89
CA PRO A 26 25.02 -9.27 17.60
C PRO A 26 24.74 -9.36 19.11
N PRO A 27 25.68 -9.89 19.91
CA PRO A 27 25.47 -10.01 21.35
C PRO A 27 25.22 -8.63 21.99
N GLY A 28 24.12 -8.51 22.72
CA GLY A 28 23.76 -7.30 23.48
C GLY A 28 22.80 -6.31 22.80
N HIS A 29 22.39 -6.56 21.56
CA HIS A 29 21.33 -5.75 20.92
C HIS A 29 19.93 -6.24 21.32
N SER A 30 19.01 -5.30 21.54
CA SER A 30 17.59 -5.59 21.82
C SER A 30 16.67 -5.29 20.63
N SER A 31 17.22 -4.81 19.50
CA SER A 31 16.44 -4.54 18.29
C SER A 31 17.21 -4.80 17.00
N PHE A 32 16.48 -5.16 15.95
CA PHE A 32 16.96 -5.34 14.59
C PHE A 32 15.93 -4.75 13.60
N ASP A 33 16.40 -4.02 12.61
CA ASP A 33 15.58 -3.45 11.53
C ASP A 33 16.06 -4.00 10.18
N ALA A 34 15.18 -4.72 9.49
CA ALA A 34 15.44 -5.33 8.20
C ALA A 34 15.28 -4.33 7.02
N GLY A 35 14.76 -3.12 7.27
CA GLY A 35 14.49 -2.14 6.23
C GLY A 35 13.57 -2.69 5.14
N ASP A 36 14.01 -2.58 3.89
CA ASP A 36 13.33 -3.05 2.69
C ASP A 36 13.80 -4.43 2.20
N THR A 37 14.42 -5.23 3.08
CA THR A 37 14.94 -6.57 2.77
C THR A 37 14.18 -7.65 3.54
N ASP A 38 14.12 -8.87 2.99
CA ASP A 38 13.66 -10.02 3.75
C ASP A 38 14.75 -10.42 4.75
N ALA A 39 14.42 -10.78 5.99
CA ALA A 39 15.41 -11.16 6.99
C ALA A 39 15.35 -12.64 7.37
N LEU A 40 16.51 -13.30 7.41
CA LEU A 40 16.68 -14.67 7.88
C LEU A 40 17.44 -14.72 9.21
N PHE A 41 16.81 -15.32 10.21
CA PHE A 41 17.44 -15.70 11.48
C PHE A 41 17.61 -17.22 11.52
N ALA A 42 18.84 -17.70 11.34
CA ALA A 42 19.17 -19.13 11.30
C ALA A 42 19.10 -19.84 12.67
N LYS A 43 18.77 -19.12 13.75
CA LYS A 43 18.81 -19.59 15.14
C LYS A 43 17.61 -19.04 15.93
N ASN A 44 17.47 -19.55 17.15
CA ASN A 44 16.50 -19.04 18.12
C ASN A 44 16.71 -17.54 18.38
N VAL A 45 15.60 -16.81 18.46
CA VAL A 45 15.58 -15.40 18.84
C VAL A 45 15.32 -15.31 20.36
N PRO A 46 16.22 -14.66 21.12
CA PRO A 46 16.05 -14.53 22.57
C PRO A 46 14.92 -13.56 22.94
N GLY A 47 14.49 -13.63 24.19
CA GLY A 47 13.45 -12.76 24.73
C GLY A 47 13.86 -11.29 24.78
N GLY A 48 12.90 -10.39 24.59
CA GLY A 48 13.12 -8.94 24.62
C GLY A 48 13.62 -8.33 23.30
N MET A 49 13.78 -9.15 22.26
CA MET A 49 14.14 -8.68 20.93
C MET A 49 12.98 -7.97 20.25
N THR A 50 13.26 -6.84 19.61
CA THR A 50 12.34 -6.11 18.73
C THR A 50 12.82 -6.24 17.28
N LEU A 51 12.07 -6.95 16.45
CA LEU A 51 12.36 -7.12 15.02
C LEU A 51 11.36 -6.28 14.22
N VAL A 52 11.86 -5.41 13.36
CA VAL A 52 11.02 -4.57 12.48
C VAL A 52 11.47 -4.68 11.03
N GLY A 53 10.55 -4.48 10.08
CA GLY A 53 10.89 -4.49 8.65
C GLY A 53 9.69 -4.24 7.72
N GLN A 54 9.95 -3.86 6.48
CA GLN A 54 8.92 -3.67 5.45
C GLN A 54 8.61 -4.96 4.68
N ARG A 55 9.47 -5.97 4.78
CA ARG A 55 9.27 -7.25 4.11
C ARG A 55 9.16 -8.40 5.10
N SER A 56 9.36 -9.64 4.62
CA SER A 56 9.09 -10.82 5.40
C SER A 56 10.27 -11.17 6.32
N ILE A 57 9.97 -11.82 7.45
CA ILE A 57 10.98 -12.34 8.38
C ILE A 57 10.81 -13.85 8.52
N LEU A 58 11.92 -14.56 8.40
CA LEU A 58 12.01 -16.00 8.64
C LEU A 58 12.91 -16.29 9.85
N ILE A 59 12.37 -17.00 10.84
CA ILE A 59 13.10 -17.53 12.00
C ILE A 59 13.17 -19.05 11.89
N GLN A 60 14.35 -19.57 11.58
CA GLN A 60 14.67 -20.99 11.62
C GLN A 60 14.99 -21.44 13.06
N GLY A 61 14.02 -21.27 13.94
CA GLY A 61 14.11 -21.63 15.35
C GLY A 61 12.91 -21.13 16.13
N THR A 62 13.11 -20.97 17.43
CA THR A 62 12.09 -20.58 18.40
C THR A 62 12.21 -19.10 18.78
N LEU A 63 11.08 -18.43 18.97
CA LEU A 63 10.99 -17.10 19.57
C LEU A 63 10.73 -17.22 21.08
N ASN A 64 11.77 -16.96 21.88
CA ASN A 64 11.79 -17.24 23.33
C ASN A 64 11.57 -15.99 24.18
N GLY A 65 10.38 -15.40 24.16
CA GLY A 65 10.01 -14.35 25.10
C GLY A 65 9.83 -14.87 26.54
N ALA A 66 9.76 -13.95 27.49
CA ALA A 66 9.41 -14.24 28.89
C ALA A 66 8.48 -13.17 29.47
N VAL A 67 7.83 -13.48 30.59
CA VAL A 67 7.05 -12.50 31.37
C VAL A 67 7.95 -11.34 31.78
N GLY A 68 7.58 -10.11 31.40
CA GLY A 68 8.40 -8.91 31.63
C GLY A 68 9.51 -8.68 30.61
N ASN A 69 9.75 -9.62 29.69
CA ASN A 69 10.73 -9.52 28.61
C ASN A 69 10.18 -10.11 27.30
N THR A 70 9.05 -9.56 26.85
CA THR A 70 8.31 -9.98 25.66
C THR A 70 9.07 -9.65 24.39
N SER A 71 9.13 -10.58 23.42
CA SER A 71 9.69 -10.29 22.09
C SER A 71 8.66 -9.60 21.22
N LYS A 72 9.09 -8.70 20.34
CA LYS A 72 8.24 -7.95 19.42
C LYS A 72 8.67 -8.18 17.99
N ILE A 73 7.72 -8.46 17.12
CA ILE A 73 7.92 -8.52 15.66
C ILE A 73 6.89 -7.60 15.04
N ALA A 74 7.31 -6.65 14.22
CA ALA A 74 6.41 -5.78 13.47
C ALA A 74 6.89 -5.65 12.03
N VAL A 75 6.24 -6.39 11.13
CA VAL A 75 6.60 -6.47 9.72
C VAL A 75 5.41 -6.18 8.81
N GLU A 76 5.63 -5.56 7.65
CA GLU A 76 4.56 -5.40 6.64
C GLU A 76 4.38 -6.65 5.76
N GLY A 77 5.42 -7.50 5.70
CA GLY A 77 5.41 -8.79 5.02
C GLY A 77 4.99 -9.95 5.94
N ASP A 78 5.39 -11.15 5.57
CA ASP A 78 5.02 -12.37 6.28
C ASP A 78 6.00 -12.68 7.41
N ALA A 79 5.50 -13.21 8.51
CA ALA A 79 6.32 -13.70 9.61
C ALA A 79 6.27 -15.24 9.63
N ILE A 80 7.42 -15.88 9.50
CA ILE A 80 7.54 -17.34 9.47
C ILE A 80 8.48 -17.79 10.58
N ILE A 81 8.00 -18.65 11.46
CA ILE A 81 8.73 -19.14 12.62
C ILE A 81 8.61 -20.67 12.62
N THR A 82 9.72 -21.35 12.39
CA THR A 82 9.71 -22.83 12.27
C THR A 82 9.54 -23.56 13.59
N GLY A 83 9.93 -22.92 14.71
CA GLY A 83 9.83 -23.47 16.08
C GLY A 83 8.66 -22.92 16.90
N ASP A 84 8.82 -22.92 18.22
CA ASP A 84 7.82 -22.41 19.15
C ASP A 84 7.82 -20.87 19.21
N VAL A 85 6.73 -20.30 19.71
CA VAL A 85 6.59 -18.88 20.04
C VAL A 85 6.02 -18.75 21.43
N ARG A 86 6.73 -18.01 22.30
CA ARG A 86 6.31 -17.76 23.69
C ARG A 86 6.47 -16.29 24.03
N HIS A 87 5.49 -15.71 24.72
CA HIS A 87 5.54 -14.33 25.20
C HIS A 87 5.99 -13.35 24.10
N ALA A 88 5.24 -13.30 23.00
CA ALA A 88 5.56 -12.47 21.86
C ALA A 88 4.40 -11.55 21.47
N HIS A 89 4.72 -10.36 20.96
CA HIS A 89 3.80 -9.47 20.26
C HIS A 89 4.18 -9.44 18.78
N ILE A 90 3.33 -9.97 17.90
CA ILE A 90 3.64 -10.09 16.46
C ILE A 90 2.59 -9.35 15.65
N SER A 91 3.05 -8.45 14.77
CA SER A 91 2.24 -7.78 13.74
C SER A 91 2.83 -8.10 12.37
N CYS A 92 2.02 -8.66 11.46
CA CYS A 92 2.46 -9.11 10.14
C CYS A 92 1.32 -9.19 9.12
N ARG A 93 1.65 -9.49 7.85
CA ARG A 93 0.67 -9.80 6.82
C ARG A 93 0.09 -11.20 7.02
N HIS A 94 0.92 -12.23 6.89
CA HIS A 94 0.58 -13.61 7.21
C HIS A 94 1.52 -14.15 8.29
N LEU A 95 1.00 -15.00 9.19
CA LEU A 95 1.80 -15.65 10.22
C LEU A 95 1.81 -17.15 10.03
N HIS A 96 3.01 -17.74 10.00
CA HIS A 96 3.20 -19.18 9.96
C HIS A 96 4.11 -19.62 11.11
N ILE A 97 3.57 -20.44 12.02
CA ILE A 97 4.30 -21.01 13.14
C ILE A 97 4.33 -22.53 12.97
N GLY A 98 5.51 -23.14 12.90
CA GLY A 98 5.66 -24.59 12.82
C GLY A 98 5.43 -25.29 14.16
N GLY A 99 5.77 -24.63 15.28
CA GLY A 99 5.64 -25.16 16.64
C GLY A 99 4.40 -24.67 17.41
N ARG A 100 4.55 -24.59 18.72
CA ARG A 100 3.52 -24.14 19.67
C ARG A 100 3.47 -22.61 19.78
N LEU A 101 2.27 -22.04 19.93
CA LEU A 101 2.05 -20.64 20.26
C LEU A 101 1.48 -20.49 21.67
N ASP A 102 2.16 -19.70 22.51
CA ASP A 102 1.85 -19.60 23.93
C ASP A 102 2.04 -18.16 24.47
N HIS A 103 1.12 -17.71 25.33
CA HIS A 103 1.17 -16.42 26.04
C HIS A 103 1.49 -15.22 25.13
N SER A 104 0.88 -15.13 23.95
CA SER A 104 1.27 -14.15 22.92
C SER A 104 0.10 -13.27 22.46
N LEU A 105 0.43 -12.12 21.87
CA LEU A 105 -0.50 -11.19 21.24
C LEU A 105 -0.16 -11.11 19.76
N ILE A 106 -1.07 -11.54 18.90
CA ILE A 106 -0.81 -11.61 17.46
C ILE A 106 -1.82 -10.74 16.72
N SER A 107 -1.36 -9.98 15.74
CA SER A 107 -2.18 -9.25 14.78
C SER A 107 -1.71 -9.55 13.37
N ALA A 108 -2.56 -10.18 12.56
CA ALA A 108 -2.29 -10.47 11.16
C ALA A 108 -3.32 -9.80 10.25
N VAL A 109 -2.87 -9.33 9.08
CA VAL A 109 -3.76 -8.80 8.04
C VAL A 109 -4.54 -9.94 7.38
N GLY A 110 -3.87 -11.07 7.13
CA GLY A 110 -4.45 -12.26 6.51
C GLY A 110 -4.38 -13.46 7.45
N ASP A 111 -4.05 -14.61 6.86
CA ASP A 111 -4.10 -15.90 7.54
C ASP A 111 -3.03 -16.10 8.63
N ILE A 112 -3.40 -16.86 9.66
CA ILE A 112 -2.52 -17.37 10.72
C ILE A 112 -2.54 -18.90 10.66
N THR A 113 -1.36 -19.52 10.63
CA THR A 113 -1.18 -20.97 10.67
C THR A 113 -0.31 -21.38 11.84
N ILE A 114 -0.79 -22.34 12.64
CA ILE A 114 -0.10 -22.86 13.83
C ILE A 114 0.01 -24.39 13.69
N GLY A 115 1.24 -24.87 13.62
CA GLY A 115 1.60 -26.27 13.36
C GLY A 115 1.44 -27.20 14.56
N ALA A 116 1.38 -26.66 15.78
CA ALA A 116 1.14 -27.42 17.00
C ALA A 116 0.05 -26.79 17.89
N GLU A 117 0.28 -26.75 19.20
CA GLU A 117 -0.69 -26.31 20.21
C GLU A 117 -0.81 -24.77 20.27
N LEU A 118 -2.00 -24.29 20.61
CA LEU A 118 -2.32 -22.88 20.87
C LEU A 118 -2.82 -22.72 22.31
N ALA A 119 -2.18 -21.84 23.08
CA ALA A 119 -2.53 -21.61 24.48
C ALA A 119 -2.39 -20.16 24.91
N HIS A 120 -3.29 -19.70 25.81
CA HIS A 120 -3.18 -18.41 26.51
C HIS A 120 -2.87 -17.21 25.62
N THR A 121 -3.44 -17.16 24.42
CA THR A 121 -3.03 -16.24 23.34
C THR A 121 -4.23 -15.48 22.82
N HIS A 122 -4.00 -14.21 22.48
CA HIS A 122 -4.97 -13.37 21.77
C HIS A 122 -4.53 -13.23 20.30
N LEU A 123 -5.40 -13.66 19.38
CA LEU A 123 -5.18 -13.63 17.94
C LEU A 123 -6.17 -12.66 17.30
N THR A 124 -5.68 -11.61 16.67
CA THR A 124 -6.48 -10.74 15.79
C THR A 124 -6.10 -11.03 14.34
N VAL A 125 -7.08 -11.41 13.51
CA VAL A 125 -6.91 -11.58 12.06
C VAL A 125 -7.80 -10.61 11.30
N GLY A 126 -7.37 -10.23 10.10
CA GLY A 126 -8.10 -9.29 9.28
C GLY A 126 -7.83 -7.82 9.62
N SER A 127 -6.76 -7.55 10.38
CA SER A 127 -6.39 -6.18 10.73
C SER A 127 -6.13 -5.35 9.47
N TYR A 128 -6.77 -4.18 9.37
CA TYR A 128 -6.66 -3.32 8.19
C TYR A 128 -6.26 -1.87 8.51
N GLU A 129 -5.90 -1.56 9.75
CA GLU A 129 -5.60 -0.20 10.20
C GLU A 129 -4.48 0.48 9.39
N THR A 130 -3.40 -0.24 9.07
CA THR A 130 -2.32 0.30 8.23
C THR A 130 -2.82 0.68 6.84
N ARG A 131 -3.63 -0.19 6.21
CA ARG A 131 -4.24 0.08 4.89
C ARG A 131 -5.25 1.23 4.97
N ARG A 132 -6.07 1.28 6.01
CA ARG A 132 -7.01 2.36 6.27
C ARG A 132 -6.30 3.71 6.33
N HIS A 133 -5.26 3.83 7.16
CA HIS A 133 -4.49 5.06 7.27
C HIS A 133 -3.83 5.45 5.94
N ARG A 134 -3.35 4.48 5.17
CA ARG A 134 -2.82 4.73 3.82
C ARG A 134 -3.89 5.28 2.87
N ILE A 135 -5.09 4.68 2.86
CA ILE A 135 -6.22 5.13 2.03
C ILE A 135 -6.67 6.54 2.45
N GLU A 136 -6.82 6.80 3.75
CA GLU A 136 -7.18 8.12 4.29
C GLU A 136 -6.12 9.17 3.89
N GLY A 137 -4.83 8.82 3.97
CA GLY A 137 -3.72 9.66 3.53
C GLY A 137 -3.73 9.96 2.03
N LEU A 138 -3.91 8.94 1.19
CA LEU A 138 -4.03 9.09 -0.27
C LEU A 138 -5.23 9.97 -0.63
N ARG A 139 -6.37 9.78 0.02
CA ARG A 139 -7.58 10.59 -0.19
C ARG A 139 -7.33 12.06 0.13
N ALA A 140 -6.72 12.36 1.28
CA ALA A 140 -6.38 13.72 1.65
C ALA A 140 -5.42 14.36 0.64
N GLU A 141 -4.44 13.60 0.15
CA GLU A 141 -3.52 14.08 -0.88
C GLU A 141 -4.20 14.32 -2.22
N LEU A 142 -5.08 13.42 -2.67
CA LEU A 142 -5.84 13.57 -3.91
C LEU A 142 -6.68 14.85 -3.92
N ILE A 143 -7.33 15.19 -2.81
CA ILE A 143 -8.08 16.46 -2.68
C ILE A 143 -7.13 17.65 -2.89
N ARG A 144 -6.00 17.67 -2.19
CA ARG A 144 -4.99 18.74 -2.32
C ARG A 144 -4.44 18.85 -3.74
N GLN A 145 -4.21 17.72 -4.41
CA GLN A 145 -3.72 17.69 -5.78
C GLN A 145 -4.78 18.17 -6.78
N GLN A 146 -6.05 17.83 -6.59
CA GLN A 146 -7.16 18.30 -7.43
C GLN A 146 -7.36 19.82 -7.32
N ASP A 147 -7.21 20.39 -6.13
CA ASP A 147 -7.23 21.84 -5.95
C ASP A 147 -6.06 22.52 -6.66
N LYS A 148 -4.84 21.97 -6.51
CA LYS A 148 -3.64 22.43 -7.24
C LYS A 148 -3.84 22.37 -8.75
N ARG A 149 -4.46 21.30 -9.26
CA ARG A 149 -4.76 21.14 -10.69
C ARG A 149 -5.74 22.22 -11.15
N THR A 150 -6.83 22.43 -10.42
CA THR A 150 -7.82 23.46 -10.74
C THR A 150 -7.20 24.85 -10.77
N ALA A 151 -6.30 25.15 -9.82
CA ALA A 151 -5.55 26.41 -9.80
C ALA A 151 -4.59 26.53 -11.00
N SER A 152 -3.89 25.45 -11.37
CA SER A 152 -3.02 25.42 -12.55
C SER A 152 -3.80 25.61 -13.85
N ASP A 153 -4.95 24.94 -14.01
CA ASP A 153 -5.84 25.10 -15.17
C ASP A 153 -6.33 26.54 -15.33
N ARG A 154 -6.68 27.21 -14.22
CA ARG A 154 -7.06 28.63 -14.22
C ARG A 154 -5.88 29.52 -14.65
N ARG A 155 -4.69 29.27 -14.12
CA ARG A 155 -3.47 30.04 -14.44
C ARG A 155 -3.09 29.89 -15.92
N ILE A 156 -3.06 28.66 -16.43
CA ILE A 156 -2.80 28.35 -17.83
C ILE A 156 -3.80 29.11 -18.71
N SER A 157 -5.11 28.96 -18.45
CA SER A 157 -6.16 29.64 -19.22
C SER A 157 -6.02 31.18 -19.23
N GLN A 158 -5.55 31.79 -18.15
CA GLN A 158 -5.26 33.22 -18.09
C GLN A 158 -4.04 33.60 -18.95
N GLU A 159 -2.95 32.85 -18.85
CA GLU A 159 -1.72 33.09 -19.60
C GLU A 159 -1.90 32.81 -21.10
N GLU A 160 -2.67 31.79 -21.50
CA GLU A 160 -3.05 31.53 -22.89
C GLU A 160 -3.75 32.73 -23.54
N LYS A 161 -4.70 33.34 -22.82
CA LYS A 161 -5.42 34.55 -23.25
C LYS A 161 -4.51 35.78 -23.27
N ARG A 162 -3.65 35.93 -22.26
CA ARG A 162 -2.71 37.05 -22.16
C ARG A 162 -1.69 37.02 -23.30
N LEU A 163 -1.19 35.84 -23.65
CA LEU A 163 -0.25 35.65 -24.73
C LEU A 163 -0.90 35.97 -26.09
N ASP A 164 -2.11 35.45 -26.35
CA ASP A 164 -2.87 35.79 -27.57
C ASP A 164 -3.11 37.29 -27.73
N ARG A 165 -3.56 37.97 -26.65
CA ARG A 165 -3.74 39.43 -26.67
C ARG A 165 -2.44 40.15 -27.04
N SER A 166 -1.31 39.69 -26.48
CA SER A 166 -0.01 40.30 -26.72
C SER A 166 0.48 40.07 -28.16
N CYS A 167 0.12 38.94 -28.79
CA CYS A 167 0.35 38.67 -30.21
C CYS A 167 -0.54 39.50 -31.17
N LYS A 168 -1.71 39.96 -30.71
CA LYS A 168 -2.64 40.79 -31.50
C LYS A 168 -2.37 42.29 -31.43
N VAL A 169 -1.78 42.76 -30.32
CA VAL A 169 -1.41 44.17 -30.14
C VAL A 169 -0.27 44.58 -31.08
N THR A 170 0.44 43.63 -31.68
CA THR A 170 1.51 43.92 -32.63
C THR A 170 0.96 44.31 -34.01
N HIS A 171 1.54 45.35 -34.60
CA HIS A 171 1.09 45.93 -35.88
C HIS A 171 1.18 44.97 -37.08
N ILE A 172 2.01 43.93 -36.96
CA ILE A 172 2.01 42.75 -37.82
C ILE A 172 1.64 41.58 -36.88
N PRO A 173 0.57 40.81 -37.19
CA PRO A 173 0.19 39.67 -36.38
C PRO A 173 1.31 38.64 -36.33
N LEU A 174 1.64 38.16 -35.14
CA LEU A 174 2.61 37.09 -34.96
C LEU A 174 1.91 35.74 -35.15
N ASP A 175 2.54 34.83 -35.90
CA ASP A 175 2.08 33.46 -36.05
C ASP A 175 2.80 32.56 -35.03
N PHE A 176 2.04 32.08 -34.05
CA PHE A 176 2.52 31.19 -32.99
C PHE A 176 2.13 29.72 -33.23
N ASN A 177 1.51 29.40 -34.37
CA ASN A 177 1.12 28.04 -34.67
C ASN A 177 2.35 27.18 -34.96
N ILE A 178 2.51 26.11 -34.18
CA ILE A 178 3.55 25.09 -34.37
C ILE A 178 2.89 23.72 -34.36
N SER A 179 2.58 23.22 -35.56
CA SER A 179 1.97 21.90 -35.74
C SER A 179 0.75 21.72 -34.82
N ARG A 180 0.67 20.60 -34.10
CA ARG A 180 -0.35 20.30 -33.09
C ARG A 180 0.06 20.67 -31.66
N ILE A 181 1.26 21.23 -31.47
CA ILE A 181 1.86 21.47 -30.14
C ILE A 181 1.47 22.85 -29.63
N ILE A 182 1.52 23.86 -30.49
CA ILE A 182 1.09 25.22 -30.15
C ILE A 182 0.07 25.63 -31.21
N THR A 183 -1.14 25.95 -30.78
CA THR A 183 -2.20 26.39 -31.67
C THR A 183 -2.74 27.73 -31.19
N GLN A 184 -2.79 28.69 -32.10
CA GLN A 184 -3.40 29.98 -31.87
C GLN A 184 -4.77 30.00 -32.52
N ALA A 185 -5.80 29.76 -31.71
CA ALA A 185 -7.19 29.71 -32.16
C ALA A 185 -8.12 30.20 -31.05
N ASN A 186 -9.32 30.65 -31.41
CA ASN A 186 -10.38 31.03 -30.45
C ASN A 186 -9.92 32.04 -29.37
N ASN A 187 -9.11 33.02 -29.77
CA ASN A 187 -8.54 34.05 -28.88
C ASN A 187 -7.65 33.50 -27.74
N ARG A 188 -6.94 32.40 -28.02
CA ARG A 188 -5.98 31.77 -27.10
C ARG A 188 -4.79 31.19 -27.85
N VAL A 189 -3.65 31.18 -27.18
CA VAL A 189 -2.50 30.36 -27.58
C VAL A 189 -2.51 29.13 -26.68
N VAL A 190 -2.93 27.99 -27.22
CA VAL A 190 -3.04 26.71 -26.50
C VAL A 190 -1.78 25.89 -26.71
N VAL A 191 -1.30 25.27 -25.64
CA VAL A 191 -0.16 24.34 -25.68
C VAL A 191 -0.64 22.92 -25.39
N ASN A 192 -0.30 21.98 -26.26
CA ASN A 192 -0.60 20.55 -26.12
C ASN A 192 0.69 19.72 -26.28
N LEU A 193 1.12 19.09 -25.18
CA LEU A 193 2.35 18.31 -25.13
C LEU A 193 2.15 16.80 -25.42
N ALA A 194 0.94 16.36 -25.78
CA ALA A 194 0.66 14.94 -26.04
C ALA A 194 1.58 14.32 -27.09
N THR A 195 1.85 15.04 -28.18
CA THR A 195 2.77 14.58 -29.25
C THR A 195 4.23 14.56 -28.79
N PHE A 196 4.63 15.48 -27.90
CA PHE A 196 5.95 15.49 -27.28
C PHE A 196 6.14 14.25 -26.40
N TYR A 197 5.16 13.93 -25.55
CA TYR A 197 5.20 12.72 -24.74
C TYR A 197 5.19 11.44 -25.61
N GLY A 198 4.37 11.39 -26.67
CA GLY A 198 4.36 10.23 -27.56
C GLY A 198 5.69 9.96 -28.28
N SER A 199 6.54 10.98 -28.44
CA SER A 199 7.86 10.86 -29.06
C SER A 199 8.98 10.45 -28.08
N LEU A 200 8.71 10.56 -26.78
CA LEU A 200 9.64 10.25 -25.70
C LEU A 200 9.02 9.10 -24.90
N ASN A 201 9.52 7.87 -25.12
CA ASN A 201 9.16 6.69 -24.32
C ASN A 201 9.23 6.98 -22.80
N GLU A 202 8.70 6.07 -21.96
CA GLU A 202 8.74 6.18 -20.50
C GLU A 202 10.12 6.61 -19.97
N GLN A 203 10.22 7.90 -19.64
CA GLN A 203 11.44 8.53 -19.15
C GLN A 203 11.15 9.19 -17.80
N SER A 204 12.14 9.15 -16.91
CA SER A 204 12.12 9.89 -15.65
C SER A 204 11.77 11.37 -15.87
N GLU A 205 11.08 11.98 -14.91
CA GLU A 205 10.64 13.39 -14.99
C GLU A 205 11.78 14.35 -15.33
N GLU A 206 12.97 14.16 -14.76
CA GLU A 206 14.11 15.02 -15.06
C GLU A 206 14.57 14.96 -16.53
N LYS A 207 14.47 13.78 -17.15
CA LYS A 207 14.80 13.60 -18.57
C LYS A 207 13.74 14.24 -19.46
N LEU A 208 12.45 14.07 -19.11
CA LEU A 208 11.36 14.75 -19.80
C LEU A 208 11.51 16.28 -19.71
N ARG A 209 11.84 16.82 -18.53
CA ARG A 209 12.07 18.25 -18.32
C ARG A 209 13.26 18.77 -19.12
N ARG A 210 14.36 18.02 -19.17
CA ARG A 210 15.54 18.36 -20.01
C ARG A 210 15.18 18.34 -21.49
N GLY A 211 14.55 17.26 -21.95
CA GLY A 211 14.08 17.11 -23.33
C GLY A 211 13.13 18.23 -23.74
N LEU A 212 12.22 18.65 -22.87
CA LEU A 212 11.28 19.74 -23.15
C LEU A 212 12.00 21.08 -23.29
N ASN A 213 12.98 21.36 -22.42
CA ASN A 213 13.79 22.57 -22.52
C ASN A 213 14.61 22.60 -23.83
N GLU A 214 15.18 21.47 -24.23
CA GLU A 214 15.90 21.37 -25.51
C GLU A 214 14.98 21.51 -26.71
N PHE A 215 13.83 20.84 -26.68
CA PHE A 215 12.80 20.95 -27.71
C PHE A 215 12.31 22.39 -27.85
N PHE A 216 12.12 23.10 -26.73
CA PHE A 216 11.76 24.51 -26.74
C PHE A 216 12.87 25.36 -27.37
N ALA A 217 14.11 25.21 -26.91
CA ALA A 217 15.23 26.05 -27.34
C ALA A 217 15.61 25.83 -28.81
N LYS A 218 15.67 24.58 -29.27
CA LYS A 218 16.13 24.22 -30.62
C LYS A 218 14.98 24.13 -31.63
N GLY A 219 13.83 23.60 -31.21
CA GLY A 219 12.67 23.38 -32.07
C GLY A 219 11.74 24.59 -32.14
N ILE A 220 11.12 24.94 -31.01
CA ILE A 220 10.07 25.98 -30.95
C ILE A 220 10.63 27.36 -31.32
N ILE A 221 11.72 27.79 -30.68
CA ILE A 221 12.31 29.12 -30.95
C ILE A 221 12.76 29.21 -32.41
N GLY A 222 13.45 28.19 -32.92
CA GLY A 222 13.94 28.17 -34.30
C GLY A 222 12.80 28.27 -35.33
N TYR A 223 11.71 27.54 -35.11
CA TYR A 223 10.54 27.60 -35.97
C TYR A 223 9.86 28.98 -35.92
N LEU A 224 9.60 29.51 -34.71
CA LEU A 224 8.92 30.80 -34.55
C LEU A 224 9.74 31.98 -35.10
N ALA A 225 11.06 31.96 -34.92
CA ALA A 225 11.94 32.98 -35.48
C ALA A 225 11.92 32.96 -37.01
N LYS A 226 11.85 31.77 -37.62
CA LYS A 226 11.72 31.62 -39.07
C LYS A 226 10.36 32.10 -39.59
N ALA A 227 9.27 31.68 -38.94
CA ALA A 227 7.91 32.06 -39.31
C ALA A 227 7.67 33.58 -39.20
N ASN A 228 8.26 34.21 -38.18
CA ASN A 228 8.07 35.64 -37.88
C ASN A 228 9.26 36.52 -38.33
N ARG A 229 10.12 36.03 -39.24
CA ARG A 229 11.34 36.73 -39.67
C ARG A 229 11.10 38.18 -40.13
N LYS A 230 10.01 38.40 -40.88
CA LYS A 230 9.62 39.74 -41.37
C LYS A 230 9.35 40.72 -40.22
N TYR A 231 8.69 40.26 -39.16
CA TYR A 231 8.42 41.07 -37.98
C TYR A 231 9.69 41.53 -37.26
N ILE A 232 10.68 40.64 -37.20
CA ILE A 232 11.93 40.85 -36.45
C ILE A 232 12.87 41.80 -37.20
N ILE A 233 13.06 41.60 -38.51
CA ILE A 233 14.02 42.38 -39.32
C ILE A 233 13.57 43.84 -39.49
N ASP A 234 12.27 44.07 -39.65
CA ASP A 234 11.75 45.40 -40.01
C ASP A 234 11.78 46.41 -38.83
N ASN A 235 12.13 45.98 -37.60
CA ASN A 235 12.25 46.90 -36.45
C ASN A 235 13.02 46.28 -35.24
N PRO A 236 14.23 46.76 -34.89
CA PRO A 236 14.99 46.24 -33.74
C PRO A 236 14.28 46.38 -32.39
N ALA A 237 13.40 47.38 -32.22
CA ALA A 237 12.58 47.52 -31.03
C ALA A 237 11.55 46.38 -30.87
N ARG A 238 11.13 45.76 -31.99
CA ARG A 238 10.18 44.63 -32.02
C ARG A 238 10.84 43.30 -31.67
N GLU A 239 12.15 43.17 -31.86
CA GLU A 239 12.91 41.99 -31.43
C GLU A 239 12.79 41.76 -29.92
N LYS A 240 12.90 42.83 -29.10
CA LYS A 240 12.73 42.74 -27.65
C LYS A 240 11.33 42.26 -27.25
N VAL A 241 10.29 42.73 -27.95
CA VAL A 241 8.91 42.30 -27.73
C VAL A 241 8.75 40.82 -28.08
N PHE A 242 9.30 40.39 -29.22
CA PHE A 242 9.28 38.99 -29.64
C PHE A 242 9.99 38.07 -28.63
N LEU A 243 11.17 38.45 -28.14
CA LEU A 243 11.89 37.70 -27.10
C LEU A 243 11.08 37.61 -25.79
N GLN A 244 10.38 38.68 -25.41
CA GLN A 244 9.51 38.66 -24.23
C GLN A 244 8.32 37.72 -24.42
N LEU A 245 7.72 37.65 -25.62
CA LEU A 245 6.66 36.70 -25.94
C LEU A 245 7.17 35.26 -25.93
N LEU A 246 8.38 35.00 -26.43
CA LEU A 246 9.01 33.68 -26.33
C LEU A 246 9.26 33.28 -24.87
N LYS A 247 9.68 34.22 -24.03
CA LYS A 247 9.85 33.98 -22.58
C LYS A 247 8.52 33.62 -21.92
N ASN A 248 7.45 34.33 -22.24
CA ASN A 248 6.11 34.06 -21.71
C ASN A 248 5.57 32.71 -22.23
N LEU A 249 5.79 32.40 -23.51
CA LEU A 249 5.43 31.11 -24.10
C LEU A 249 6.20 29.97 -23.43
N ARG A 250 7.49 30.14 -23.13
CA ARG A 250 8.28 29.16 -22.39
C ARG A 250 7.68 28.89 -21.02
N ALA A 251 7.31 29.95 -20.30
CA ALA A 251 6.67 29.81 -19.00
C ALA A 251 5.34 29.05 -19.10
N LEU A 252 4.51 29.37 -20.09
CA LEU A 252 3.26 28.66 -20.37
C LEU A 252 3.49 27.17 -20.68
N VAL A 253 4.47 26.84 -21.52
CA VAL A 253 4.85 25.45 -21.84
C VAL A 253 5.26 24.69 -20.57
N MET A 254 6.04 25.31 -19.69
CA MET A 254 6.48 24.69 -18.43
C MET A 254 5.33 24.52 -17.42
N GLU A 255 4.37 25.47 -17.37
CA GLU A 255 3.17 25.36 -16.54
C GLU A 255 2.26 24.22 -17.04
N VAL A 256 2.08 24.09 -18.36
CA VAL A 256 1.35 22.97 -18.97
C VAL A 256 2.02 21.63 -18.67
N PHE A 257 3.34 21.55 -18.76
CA PHE A 257 4.09 20.36 -18.36
C PHE A 257 3.87 20.00 -16.88
N ALA A 258 3.95 20.99 -15.98
CA ALA A 258 3.72 20.77 -14.55
C ALA A 258 2.29 20.28 -14.26
N ARG A 259 1.29 20.82 -14.94
CA ARG A 259 -0.10 20.34 -14.86
C ARG A 259 -0.23 18.90 -15.33
N ASP A 260 0.32 18.57 -16.49
CA ASP A 260 0.22 17.21 -17.04
C ASP A 260 0.91 16.19 -16.11
N ARG A 261 2.03 16.59 -15.47
CA ARG A 261 2.68 15.78 -14.44
C ARG A 261 1.81 15.59 -13.20
N LEU A 262 1.14 16.64 -12.75
CA LEU A 262 0.21 16.57 -11.63
C LEU A 262 -0.98 15.65 -11.95
N ILE A 263 -1.51 15.68 -13.17
CA ILE A 263 -2.56 14.76 -13.61
C ILE A 263 -2.08 13.31 -13.53
N ALA A 264 -0.88 13.01 -14.04
CA ALA A 264 -0.33 11.67 -13.97
C ALA A 264 -0.07 11.16 -12.53
N ILE A 265 0.22 12.07 -11.58
CA ILE A 265 0.32 11.71 -10.16
C ILE A 265 -1.07 11.41 -9.59
N ILE A 266 -2.06 12.26 -9.86
CA ILE A 266 -3.46 12.06 -9.44
C ILE A 266 -3.98 10.70 -9.93
N ASP A 267 -3.72 10.35 -11.18
CA ASP A 267 -4.19 9.10 -11.77
C ASP A 267 -3.52 7.89 -11.11
N ARG A 268 -2.20 7.95 -10.85
CA ARG A 268 -1.48 6.91 -10.10
C ARG A 268 -2.00 6.74 -8.67
N ASP A 269 -2.19 7.85 -7.95
CA ASP A 269 -2.65 7.82 -6.55
C ASP A 269 -4.09 7.28 -6.47
N ARG A 270 -4.92 7.52 -7.49
CA ARG A 270 -6.25 6.90 -7.63
C ARG A 270 -6.16 5.39 -7.87
N GLU A 271 -5.32 4.96 -8.80
CA GLU A 271 -5.10 3.53 -9.08
C GLU A 271 -4.58 2.80 -7.83
N GLU A 272 -3.68 3.41 -7.07
CA GLU A 272 -3.19 2.87 -5.80
C GLU A 272 -4.31 2.73 -4.77
N MET A 273 -5.14 3.77 -4.62
CA MET A 273 -6.29 3.75 -3.71
C MET A 273 -7.31 2.67 -4.10
N ASP A 274 -7.65 2.56 -5.39
CA ASP A 274 -8.58 1.55 -5.89
C ASP A 274 -8.04 0.12 -5.67
N ARG A 275 -6.73 -0.07 -5.87
CA ARG A 275 -6.06 -1.34 -5.56
C ARG A 275 -6.19 -1.69 -4.09
N LEU A 276 -5.87 -0.76 -3.18
CA LEU A 276 -5.97 -0.98 -1.73
C LEU A 276 -7.41 -1.28 -1.29
N LEU A 277 -8.40 -0.58 -1.85
CA LEU A 277 -9.82 -0.85 -1.58
C LEU A 277 -10.24 -2.23 -2.07
N THR A 278 -9.74 -2.66 -3.22
CA THR A 278 -10.01 -4.00 -3.78
C THR A 278 -9.40 -5.08 -2.89
N GLU A 279 -8.13 -4.92 -2.49
CA GLU A 279 -7.47 -5.83 -1.55
C GLU A 279 -8.21 -5.97 -0.22
N LEU A 280 -8.79 -4.88 0.30
CA LEU A 280 -9.58 -4.92 1.53
C LEU A 280 -10.90 -5.67 1.37
N ARG A 281 -11.55 -5.58 0.20
CA ARG A 281 -12.80 -6.30 -0.09
C ARG A 281 -12.57 -7.79 -0.30
N GLU A 282 -11.42 -8.14 -0.89
CA GLU A 282 -11.02 -9.52 -1.15
C GLU A 282 -10.30 -10.16 0.04
N GLN A 283 -10.07 -9.40 1.10
CA GLN A 283 -9.38 -9.86 2.29
C GLN A 283 -10.16 -11.01 2.92
N ASN A 284 -9.58 -12.19 2.83
CA ASN A 284 -10.01 -13.36 3.57
C ASN A 284 -9.02 -13.58 4.71
N SER A 285 -9.55 -13.91 5.88
CA SER A 285 -8.75 -14.09 7.07
C SER A 285 -9.17 -15.39 7.75
N ARG A 286 -8.20 -16.28 7.91
CA ARG A 286 -8.40 -17.61 8.49
C ARG A 286 -7.39 -17.88 9.58
N ILE A 287 -7.79 -18.67 10.57
CA ILE A 287 -6.89 -19.20 11.59
C ILE A 287 -6.90 -20.72 11.45
N HIS A 288 -5.72 -21.29 11.21
CA HIS A 288 -5.51 -22.73 11.09
C HIS A 288 -4.66 -23.22 12.26
N VAL A 289 -5.19 -24.15 13.05
CA VAL A 289 -4.48 -24.74 14.20
C VAL A 289 -4.47 -26.25 14.06
N ARG A 290 -3.28 -26.85 13.95
CA ARG A 290 -3.12 -28.31 13.78
C ARG A 290 -3.18 -29.06 15.11
N GLY A 291 -2.74 -28.46 16.21
CA GLY A 291 -2.73 -29.08 17.53
C GLY A 291 -4.02 -28.86 18.31
N ALA A 292 -3.91 -29.00 19.63
CA ALA A 292 -4.97 -28.68 20.57
C ALA A 292 -5.05 -27.16 20.79
N ILE A 293 -6.25 -26.68 21.09
CA ILE A 293 -6.49 -25.30 21.49
C ILE A 293 -6.89 -25.31 22.96
N LEU A 294 -6.08 -24.65 23.80
CA LEU A 294 -6.27 -24.61 25.24
C LEU A 294 -7.14 -23.42 25.69
N PRO A 295 -7.67 -23.46 26.92
CA PRO A 295 -8.37 -22.34 27.53
C PRO A 295 -7.57 -21.03 27.51
N ASP A 296 -8.29 -19.94 27.76
CA ASP A 296 -7.79 -18.56 27.78
C ASP A 296 -7.20 -18.13 26.43
N THR A 297 -7.76 -18.67 25.35
CA THR A 297 -7.43 -18.28 23.97
C THR A 297 -8.58 -17.45 23.41
N GLU A 298 -8.24 -16.32 22.82
CA GLU A 298 -9.18 -15.41 22.16
C GLU A 298 -8.81 -15.26 20.68
N MET A 299 -9.82 -15.32 19.82
CA MET A 299 -9.69 -15.14 18.38
C MET A 299 -10.65 -14.05 17.93
N GLU A 300 -10.12 -12.94 17.44
CA GLU A 300 -10.84 -11.82 16.88
C GLU A 300 -10.67 -11.81 15.35
N PHE A 301 -11.80 -11.75 14.65
CA PHE A 301 -11.86 -11.61 13.21
C PHE A 301 -12.38 -10.23 12.86
N VAL A 302 -11.50 -9.37 12.37
CA VAL A 302 -11.83 -8.02 11.93
C VAL A 302 -12.37 -8.07 10.50
N LEU A 303 -13.55 -7.50 10.30
CA LEU A 303 -14.30 -7.53 9.05
C LEU A 303 -14.43 -6.09 8.52
N PRO A 304 -13.52 -5.63 7.65
CA PRO A 304 -13.63 -4.29 7.06
C PRO A 304 -14.88 -4.20 6.19
N ARG A 305 -15.83 -3.34 6.57
CA ARG A 305 -16.95 -2.98 5.69
C ARG A 305 -16.75 -1.58 5.15
N ILE A 306 -16.54 -1.49 3.84
CA ILE A 306 -16.33 -0.24 3.11
C ILE A 306 -17.67 0.26 2.58
N LEU A 307 -18.14 1.39 3.08
CA LEU A 307 -19.33 2.08 2.58
C LEU A 307 -18.93 3.26 1.71
N HIS A 308 -19.52 3.36 0.52
CA HIS A 308 -19.42 4.56 -0.32
C HIS A 308 -20.62 5.44 -0.03
N LEU A 309 -20.37 6.65 0.44
CA LEU A 309 -21.39 7.66 0.66
C LEU A 309 -21.72 8.37 -0.66
N GLU A 310 -22.89 8.98 -0.75
CA GLU A 310 -23.41 9.63 -1.97
C GLU A 310 -22.51 10.77 -2.49
N ASN A 311 -21.71 11.36 -1.60
CA ASN A 311 -20.73 12.39 -1.89
C ASN A 311 -19.37 11.83 -2.36
N GLY A 312 -19.26 10.51 -2.57
CA GLY A 312 -18.01 9.83 -2.93
C GLY A 312 -17.05 9.61 -1.75
N GLU A 313 -17.49 9.87 -0.52
CA GLU A 313 -16.68 9.59 0.67
C GLU A 313 -16.69 8.11 1.02
N ILE A 314 -15.57 7.64 1.56
CA ILE A 314 -15.40 6.27 2.03
C ILE A 314 -15.54 6.28 3.54
N ASN A 315 -16.44 5.43 4.06
CA ASN A 315 -16.60 5.18 5.48
C ASN A 315 -16.22 3.72 5.80
N PHE A 316 -15.37 3.55 6.82
CA PHE A 316 -14.96 2.24 7.31
C PHE A 316 -15.80 1.87 8.53
N VAL A 317 -16.69 0.90 8.36
CA VAL A 317 -17.46 0.34 9.47
C VAL A 317 -16.68 -0.84 10.04
N HIS A 318 -16.36 -0.75 11.32
CA HIS A 318 -15.57 -1.74 12.04
C HIS A 318 -16.54 -2.77 12.61
N GLN A 319 -16.56 -3.95 12.00
CA GLN A 319 -17.26 -5.11 12.53
C GLN A 319 -16.23 -6.15 12.92
N HIS A 320 -16.50 -6.88 14.00
CA HIS A 320 -15.65 -7.97 14.43
C HIS A 320 -16.50 -9.13 14.90
N ALA A 321 -16.02 -10.35 14.64
CA ALA A 321 -16.54 -11.56 15.25
C ALA A 321 -15.49 -12.11 16.23
N LEU A 322 -15.92 -12.57 17.39
CA LEU A 322 -15.06 -13.02 18.48
C LEU A 322 -15.33 -14.48 18.81
N LEU A 323 -14.27 -15.22 19.12
CA LEU A 323 -14.35 -16.57 19.69
C LEU A 323 -13.41 -16.67 20.89
N ASN A 324 -14.00 -16.94 22.05
CA ASN A 324 -13.32 -17.12 23.32
C ASN A 324 -13.37 -18.59 23.75
N VAL A 325 -12.21 -19.19 23.96
CA VAL A 325 -12.05 -20.56 24.44
C VAL A 325 -11.79 -20.52 25.94
N GLN A 326 -12.73 -21.04 26.73
CA GLN A 326 -12.68 -21.03 28.19
C GLN A 326 -12.70 -22.46 28.73
N ALA A 327 -12.25 -22.63 29.98
CA ALA A 327 -12.44 -23.88 30.70
C ALA A 327 -13.95 -24.18 30.85
N GLY A 328 -14.35 -25.41 30.53
CA GLY A 328 -15.74 -25.85 30.64
C GLY A 328 -16.16 -26.14 32.08
N SER A 329 -17.47 -26.34 32.28
CA SER A 329 -18.04 -26.65 33.60
C SER A 329 -17.59 -28.00 34.18
N LYS A 330 -17.06 -28.90 33.34
CA LYS A 330 -16.55 -30.23 33.72
C LYS A 330 -15.14 -30.44 33.20
N SER A 331 -14.35 -31.22 33.92
CA SER A 331 -13.00 -31.62 33.49
C SER A 331 -13.03 -32.28 32.10
N GLY A 332 -12.10 -31.88 31.23
CA GLY A 332 -12.01 -32.34 29.84
C GLY A 332 -13.04 -31.72 28.87
N ARG A 333 -13.72 -30.64 29.27
CA ARG A 333 -14.59 -29.85 28.40
C ARG A 333 -14.06 -28.42 28.25
N LEU A 334 -14.32 -27.85 27.08
CA LEU A 334 -14.09 -26.44 26.78
C LEU A 334 -15.43 -25.75 26.55
N LYS A 335 -15.54 -24.51 27.02
CA LYS A 335 -16.66 -23.61 26.70
C LYS A 335 -16.19 -22.66 25.61
N LEU A 336 -16.89 -22.65 24.49
CA LEU A 336 -16.68 -21.74 23.39
C LEU A 336 -17.75 -20.65 23.47
N ALA A 337 -17.34 -19.44 23.81
CA ALA A 337 -18.22 -18.27 23.79
C ALA A 337 -17.88 -17.47 22.52
N ALA A 338 -18.85 -17.29 21.63
CA ALA A 338 -18.67 -16.53 20.40
C ALA A 338 -19.59 -15.31 20.38
N THR A 339 -19.14 -14.25 19.71
CA THR A 339 -19.95 -13.07 19.40
C THR A 339 -19.88 -12.87 17.90
N ASP A 340 -21.01 -12.77 17.23
CA ASP A 340 -21.05 -12.52 15.79
C ASP A 340 -20.75 -11.05 15.45
N SER A 341 -20.67 -10.74 14.16
CA SER A 341 -20.44 -9.38 13.65
C SER A 341 -21.55 -8.36 13.94
N ALA A 342 -22.72 -8.81 14.38
CA ALA A 342 -23.84 -7.98 14.82
C ALA A 342 -23.82 -7.73 16.34
N GLY A 343 -22.98 -8.45 17.09
CA GLY A 343 -22.87 -8.36 18.54
C GLY A 343 -23.72 -9.39 19.29
N GLU A 344 -24.32 -10.36 18.60
CA GLU A 344 -25.15 -11.40 19.22
C GLU A 344 -24.28 -12.50 19.83
N PRO A 345 -24.44 -12.79 21.14
CA PRO A 345 -23.62 -13.78 21.82
C PRO A 345 -24.18 -15.20 21.64
N SER A 346 -23.29 -16.17 21.51
CA SER A 346 -23.59 -17.61 21.55
C SER A 346 -22.58 -18.35 22.42
N SER A 347 -22.98 -19.49 22.98
CA SER A 347 -22.08 -20.32 23.80
C SER A 347 -22.36 -21.80 23.59
N THR A 348 -21.30 -22.59 23.43
CA THR A 348 -21.39 -24.05 23.32
C THR A 348 -20.31 -24.72 24.16
N GLU A 349 -20.56 -25.95 24.64
CA GLU A 349 -19.53 -26.75 25.29
C GLU A 349 -19.15 -27.95 24.42
N ILE A 350 -17.84 -28.19 24.26
CA ILE A 350 -17.28 -29.29 23.49
C ILE A 350 -16.28 -30.09 24.34
N LYS A 351 -16.04 -31.36 24.01
CA LYS A 351 -14.95 -32.11 24.66
C LYS A 351 -13.61 -31.64 24.11
N THR A 352 -12.59 -31.54 24.97
CA THR A 352 -11.24 -31.10 24.58
C THR A 352 -10.64 -31.98 23.48
N VAL A 353 -10.89 -33.30 23.53
CA VAL A 353 -10.42 -34.26 22.53
C VAL A 353 -11.03 -34.08 21.14
N GLU A 354 -12.18 -33.42 21.04
CA GLU A 354 -12.87 -33.10 19.78
C GLU A 354 -12.43 -31.73 19.23
N PHE A 355 -11.66 -30.95 20.02
CA PHE A 355 -11.24 -29.58 19.70
C PHE A 355 -9.74 -29.51 19.37
N CYS A 356 -9.36 -30.27 18.35
CA CYS A 356 -8.02 -30.28 17.75
C CYS A 356 -8.17 -30.14 16.23
N ARG A 357 -7.12 -29.70 15.53
CA ARG A 357 -7.12 -29.58 14.05
C ARG A 357 -8.30 -28.77 13.52
N GLN A 358 -8.36 -27.50 13.91
CA GLN A 358 -9.47 -26.62 13.57
C GLN A 358 -9.03 -25.52 12.60
N SER A 359 -9.94 -25.19 11.69
CA SER A 359 -9.85 -24.02 10.83
C SER A 359 -11.02 -23.09 11.15
N PHE A 360 -10.70 -21.83 11.42
CA PHE A 360 -11.68 -20.80 11.75
C PHE A 360 -11.67 -19.72 10.68
N HIS A 361 -12.87 -19.24 10.34
CA HIS A 361 -13.09 -18.13 9.43
C HIS A 361 -14.45 -17.52 9.76
N VAL A 362 -14.74 -16.35 9.20
CA VAL A 362 -16.09 -15.78 9.28
C VAL A 362 -16.89 -16.17 8.06
N ASP A 363 -18.08 -16.72 8.29
CA ASP A 363 -19.09 -16.94 7.26
C ASP A 363 -20.40 -16.27 7.69
N GLN A 364 -20.98 -15.46 6.81
CA GLN A 364 -22.20 -14.67 7.08
C GLN A 364 -22.16 -13.84 8.38
N GLY A 365 -20.98 -13.47 8.86
CA GLY A 365 -20.81 -12.69 10.09
C GLY A 365 -20.61 -13.52 11.36
N GLU A 366 -20.72 -14.84 11.29
CA GLU A 366 -20.48 -15.75 12.41
C GLU A 366 -19.11 -16.44 12.27
N VAL A 367 -18.48 -16.80 13.41
CA VAL A 367 -17.25 -17.58 13.39
C VAL A 367 -17.57 -19.04 13.05
N ALA A 368 -17.34 -19.40 11.79
CA ALA A 368 -17.47 -20.76 11.29
C ALA A 368 -16.21 -21.58 11.61
N ARG A 369 -16.44 -22.79 12.14
CA ARG A 369 -15.40 -23.76 12.47
C ARG A 369 -15.51 -24.97 11.56
N ASN A 370 -14.40 -25.37 10.96
CA ASN A 370 -14.30 -26.56 10.14
C ASN A 370 -13.16 -27.44 10.66
N PRO A 371 -13.28 -28.78 10.57
CA PRO A 371 -12.12 -29.65 10.69
C PRO A 371 -11.08 -29.19 9.67
N ALA A 372 -9.84 -29.04 10.10
CA ALA A 372 -8.79 -28.64 9.17
C ALA A 372 -8.57 -29.75 8.12
N PRO A 373 -8.38 -29.41 6.83
CA PRO A 373 -8.26 -30.40 5.77
C PRO A 373 -7.11 -31.37 6.07
N MET A 374 -7.38 -32.68 5.99
CA MET A 374 -6.33 -33.68 6.10
C MET A 374 -5.49 -33.65 4.81
N GLY A 375 -4.22 -33.27 4.90
CA GLY A 375 -3.24 -33.69 3.90
C GLY A 375 -3.27 -35.21 3.80
N ALA A 376 -3.43 -35.74 2.58
CA ALA A 376 -3.23 -37.16 2.33
C ALA A 376 -1.76 -37.48 2.65
N SER A 377 -1.57 -38.30 3.68
CA SER A 377 -0.28 -38.82 4.14
C SER A 377 0.53 -39.48 3.03
#